data_AF-A0A6N9V5K0-F1
#
_entry.id   AF-A0A6N9V5K0-F1
#
_cell.length_a   1.000
_cell.length_b   1.000
_cell.length_c   1.000
_cell.angle_alpha   90.00
_cell.angle_beta   90.00
_cell.angle_gamma   90.00
#
_symmetry.space_group_name_H-M   'P 1'
#
loop_
_entity.id
_entity.type
_entity.pdbx_description
1 polymer ?
#
loop_
_entity_poly.entity_id
_entity_poly.type
_entity_poly.pdbx_seq_one_letter_code
_entity_poly.pdbx_strand_id
1 'polypeptide(L)'
;GPLVDRQHTGERVWDVNTDGGAHVGLIPDWIEDVRHLGGDPVVDELLHGAQSYLDTWKATRTWDRPADLARSGAASASSSEFS
;
A
#
# COMPACT_ATOMS: atom_id res chain seq x y z
N GLY A 1 -10.53 0.95 26.77
CA GLY A 1 -10.09 1.69 25.57
C GLY A 1 -11.24 2.55 25.11
N PRO A 2 -11.00 3.73 24.52
CA PRO A 2 -12.10 4.58 24.09
C PRO A 2 -12.77 3.94 22.86
N LEU A 3 -14.08 3.75 22.96
CA LEU A 3 -14.96 3.42 21.85
C LEU A 3 -15.21 4.74 21.10
N VAL A 4 -14.89 4.80 19.81
CA VAL A 4 -15.25 5.95 18.96
C VAL A 4 -16.77 5.97 18.82
N ASP A 5 -17.39 7.10 19.17
CA ASP A 5 -18.84 7.28 19.09
C ASP A 5 -19.31 7.43 17.64
N ARG A 6 -20.47 6.84 17.34
CA ARG A 6 -21.04 6.77 15.97
C ARG A 6 -21.28 8.16 15.40
N GLN A 7 -20.75 8.39 14.20
CA GLN A 7 -21.23 9.46 13.33
C GLN A 7 -22.65 9.13 12.84
N HIS A 8 -23.62 9.94 13.26
CA HIS A 8 -25.02 9.84 12.82
C HIS A 8 -25.27 10.80 11.66
N THR A 9 -25.53 10.25 10.47
CA THR A 9 -26.07 11.00 9.33
C THR A 9 -27.33 10.28 8.83
N GLY A 10 -28.52 10.78 9.20
CA GLY A 10 -29.80 10.13 8.94
C GLY A 10 -30.13 8.93 9.86
N GLU A 11 -31.27 8.27 9.66
CA GLU A 11 -31.79 7.18 10.53
C GLU A 11 -30.95 5.87 10.51
N ARG A 12 -29.88 5.81 9.72
CA ARG A 12 -29.09 4.59 9.55
C ARG A 12 -27.77 4.69 10.31
N VAL A 13 -27.58 3.75 11.23
CA VAL A 13 -26.31 3.51 11.92
C VAL A 13 -25.42 2.66 11.00
N TRP A 14 -24.21 3.14 10.73
CA TRP A 14 -23.20 2.43 9.95
C TRP A 14 -22.12 1.86 10.88
N ASP A 15 -21.68 0.62 10.64
CA ASP A 15 -20.59 -0.03 11.36
C ASP A 15 -19.39 -0.19 10.43
N VAL A 16 -18.31 0.54 10.72
CA VAL A 16 -17.08 0.52 9.93
C VAL A 16 -16.44 -0.87 9.84
N ASN A 17 -16.65 -1.73 10.84
CA ASN A 17 -16.09 -3.09 10.85
C ASN A 17 -16.85 -4.05 9.92
N THR A 18 -18.09 -3.71 9.57
CA THR A 18 -19.00 -4.58 8.83
C THR A 18 -19.33 -4.04 7.42
N ASP A 19 -19.41 -2.71 7.27
CA ASP A 19 -19.94 -2.07 6.06
C ASP A 19 -18.85 -1.55 5.10
N GLY A 20 -17.59 -1.48 5.53
CA GLY A 20 -16.48 -0.93 4.74
C GLY A 20 -16.65 0.56 4.39
N GLY A 21 -15.65 1.15 3.73
CA GLY A 21 -15.53 2.60 3.48
C GLY A 21 -16.56 3.19 2.50
N ALA A 22 -17.84 3.16 2.85
CA ALA A 22 -18.94 3.77 2.07
C ALA A 22 -18.90 5.32 2.08
N HIS A 23 -18.06 5.92 2.94
CA HIS A 23 -17.84 7.36 2.98
C HIS A 23 -16.34 7.66 2.91
N VAL A 24 -15.88 8.08 1.74
CA VAL A 24 -14.53 8.62 1.51
C VAL A 24 -14.19 9.77 2.49
N GLY A 25 -15.22 10.44 3.02
CA GLY A 25 -15.10 11.48 4.05
C GLY A 25 -14.70 11.00 5.44
N LEU A 26 -14.72 9.68 5.73
CA LEU A 26 -14.27 9.11 7.01
C LEU A 26 -12.80 8.70 7.00
N ILE A 27 -12.13 8.76 5.84
CA ILE A 27 -10.70 8.45 5.71
C ILE A 27 -9.84 9.37 6.60
N PRO A 28 -10.10 10.69 6.72
CA PRO A 28 -9.33 11.55 7.61
C PRO A 28 -9.43 11.14 9.08
N ASP A 29 -10.64 10.82 9.57
CA ASP A 29 -10.86 10.41 10.96
C ASP A 29 -10.18 9.07 11.27
N TRP A 30 -10.21 8.14 10.31
CA TRP A 30 -9.51 6.87 10.45
C TRP A 30 -7.98 7.03 10.47
N ILE A 31 -7.41 7.92 9.65
CA ILE A 31 -5.97 8.24 9.70
C ILE A 31 -5.59 8.83 11.07
N GLU A 32 -6.45 9.67 11.62
CA GLU A 32 -6.25 10.26 12.95
C GLU A 32 -6.28 9.20 14.06
N ASP A 33 -7.18 8.21 13.98
CA ASP A 33 -7.17 7.06 14.89
C ASP A 33 -5.90 6.21 14.78
N VAL A 34 -5.40 6.00 13.55
CA VAL A 34 -4.11 5.33 13.32
C VAL A 34 -2.97 6.12 13.96
N ARG A 35 -2.98 7.46 13.86
CA ARG A 35 -2.02 8.35 14.51
C ARG A 35 -2.08 8.25 16.04
N HIS A 36 -3.29 8.23 16.61
CA HIS A 36 -3.47 8.11 18.06
C HIS A 36 -2.97 6.77 18.62
N LEU A 37 -3.12 5.68 17.86
CA LEU A 37 -2.72 4.34 18.29
C LEU A 37 -1.25 4.01 17.99
N GLY A 38 -0.75 4.46 16.84
CA GLY A 38 0.57 4.08 16.30
C GLY A 38 1.60 5.20 16.27
N GLY A 39 1.19 6.45 16.53
CA GLY A 39 2.03 7.64 16.43
C GLY A 39 2.28 8.09 14.99
N ASP A 40 2.87 9.29 14.86
CA ASP A 40 3.17 9.93 13.57
C ASP A 40 4.02 9.05 12.61
N PRO A 41 5.01 8.25 13.06
CA PRO A 41 5.80 7.41 12.15
C PRO A 41 4.97 6.38 11.35
N VAL A 42 3.89 5.86 11.94
CA VAL A 42 3.02 4.88 11.25
C VAL A 42 2.22 5.58 10.16
N VAL A 43 1.79 6.82 10.40
CA VAL A 43 1.10 7.64 9.39
C VAL A 43 2.05 7.99 8.25
N ASP A 44 3.29 8.38 8.57
CA ASP A 44 4.32 8.70 7.57
C ASP A 44 4.63 7.50 6.65
N GLU A 45 4.76 6.30 7.22
CA GLU A 45 4.92 5.05 6.45
C GLU A 45 3.70 4.75 5.57
N LEU A 46 2.49 4.94 6.09
CA LEU A 46 1.25 4.73 5.34
C LEU A 46 1.18 5.67 4.12
N LEU A 47 1.54 6.94 4.32
CA LEU A 47 1.63 7.93 3.24
C LEU A 47 2.78 7.62 2.27
N HIS A 48 3.89 7.08 2.74
CA HIS A 48 4.99 6.58 1.90
C HIS A 48 4.56 5.44 0.98
N GLY A 49 3.61 4.60 1.40
CA GLY A 49 3.03 3.54 0.56
C GLY A 49 2.32 4.10 -0.68
N ALA A 50 1.56 5.19 -0.53
CA ALA A 50 0.92 5.86 -1.65
C ALA A 50 1.94 6.48 -2.62
N GLN A 51 2.98 7.11 -2.09
CA GLN A 51 4.09 7.65 -2.88
C GLN A 51 4.82 6.52 -3.65
N SER A 52 5.09 5.40 -3.00
CA SER A 52 5.77 4.23 -3.60
C SER A 52 5.01 3.67 -4.80
N TYR A 53 3.67 3.66 -4.75
CA TYR A 53 2.85 3.27 -5.90
C TYR A 53 3.04 4.24 -7.08
N LEU A 54 2.98 5.55 -6.83
CA LEU A 54 3.16 6.57 -7.86
C LEU A 54 4.56 6.54 -8.46
N ASP A 55 5.59 6.34 -7.63
CA ASP A 55 6.97 6.21 -8.07
C ASP A 55 7.16 4.97 -8.95
N THR A 56 6.59 3.84 -8.55
CA THR A 56 6.59 2.60 -9.35
C THR A 56 5.89 2.80 -10.69
N TRP A 57 4.71 3.43 -10.70
CA TRP A 57 3.99 3.73 -11.93
C TRP A 57 4.76 4.72 -12.82
N LYS A 58 5.38 5.73 -12.23
CA LYS A 58 6.21 6.69 -12.97
C LYS A 58 7.42 6.01 -13.61
N ALA A 59 8.04 5.06 -12.91
CA ALA A 59 9.16 4.28 -13.42
C ALA A 59 8.81 3.47 -14.68
N THR A 60 7.56 3.00 -14.81
CA THR A 60 7.13 2.28 -16.04
C THR A 60 7.09 3.19 -17.27
N ARG A 61 6.88 4.50 -17.09
CA ARG A 61 6.84 5.46 -18.21
C ARG A 61 8.22 5.77 -18.78
N THR A 62 9.25 5.68 -17.94
CA THR A 62 10.65 5.89 -18.33
C THR A 62 11.37 4.58 -18.65
N TRP A 63 10.68 3.46 -18.48
CA TRP A 63 11.26 2.15 -18.74
C TRP A 63 11.43 1.96 -20.24
N ASP A 64 12.67 1.67 -20.64
CA ASP A 64 13.02 1.20 -21.97
C ASP A 64 13.52 -0.25 -21.87
N ARG A 65 13.36 -1.02 -22.96
CA ARG A 65 13.74 -2.43 -22.98
C ARG A 65 15.26 -2.53 -22.86
N PRO A 66 15.83 -3.15 -21.79
CA PRO A 66 17.25 -3.38 -21.74
C PRO A 66 17.67 -4.32 -22.88
N ALA A 67 18.90 -4.13 -23.39
CA ALA A 67 19.45 -4.98 -24.42
C ALA A 67 19.42 -6.47 -23.99
N ASP A 68 19.09 -7.34 -24.93
CA ASP A 68 19.07 -8.79 -24.71
C ASP A 68 20.51 -9.31 -24.48
N LEU A 69 20.91 -9.39 -23.21
CA LEU A 69 22.25 -9.83 -22.80
C LEU A 69 22.48 -11.33 -23.11
N ALA A 70 21.41 -12.11 -23.29
CA ALA A 70 21.50 -13.51 -23.68
C ALA A 70 21.82 -13.67 -25.18
N ARG A 71 21.58 -12.64 -26.00
CA ARG A 71 21.92 -12.67 -27.43
C ARG A 71 23.41 -12.74 -27.70
N SER A 72 24.24 -12.23 -26.79
CA SER A 72 25.71 -12.23 -26.91
C SER A 72 26.40 -13.28 -26.02
N GLY A 73 25.66 -13.95 -25.14
CA GLY A 73 26.22 -14.93 -24.20
C GLY A 73 25.92 -16.36 -24.61
N ALA A 74 26.95 -17.17 -24.84
CA ALA A 74 26.75 -18.62 -24.92
C ALA A 74 26.25 -19.14 -23.56
N ALA A 75 25.12 -19.83 -23.54
CA ALA A 75 24.59 -20.43 -22.32
C ALA A 75 25.57 -21.51 -21.81
N SER A 76 26.08 -21.35 -20.58
CA SER A 76 26.88 -22.36 -19.89
C SER A 76 26.08 -22.89 -18.70
N ALA A 77 25.81 -24.19 -18.67
CA ALA A 77 25.21 -24.86 -17.52
C ALA A 77 26.30 -25.31 -16.54
N SER A 78 26.07 -25.15 -15.25
CA SER A 78 26.89 -25.73 -14.18
C SER A 78 26.32 -27.09 -13.77
N SER A 79 27.15 -28.12 -13.70
CA SER A 79 26.79 -29.42 -13.10
C SER A 79 27.27 -29.46 -11.67
N SER A 80 26.37 -29.24 -10.73
CA SER A 80 26.59 -29.50 -9.31
C SER A 80 25.69 -30.66 -8.90
N GLU A 81 26.28 -31.82 -8.59
CA GLU A 81 25.61 -32.90 -7.87
C GLU A 81 25.88 -32.77 -6.37
N PHE A 82 24.85 -33.01 -5.55
CA PHE A 82 24.95 -33.03 -4.10
C PHE A 82 25.11 -34.49 -3.65
N SER A 83 26.19 -34.79 -2.91
CA SER A 83 26.47 -36.14 -2.36
C SER A 83 25.75 -36.40 -1.04
#